data_AF-A0AAN8VWE9-F1
#
_entry.id   AF-A0AAN8VWE9-F1
#
_cell.length_a   1.000
_cell.length_b   1.000
_cell.length_c   1.000
_cell.angle_alpha   90.00
_cell.angle_beta   90.00
_cell.angle_gamma   90.00
#
_symmetry.space_group_name_H-M   'P 1'
#
loop_
_entity.id
_entity.type
_entity.pdbx_description
1 polymer ?
#
loop_
_entity_poly.entity_id
_entity_poly.type
_entity_poly.pdbx_seq_one_letter_code
_entity_poly.pdbx_strand_id
1 'polypeptide(L)'
;VREFVWWYNGHPDCAHLSPDLKSSDTVVVLGQGNVALDVARVLLQQTTELAKTDIASHALASLEGSSVRRGPAQAACTARELRELLGLNDLNVHIKEADLRPDRVIPSDDNDGHVAGVHFEKTVLQEVGDSSKQVTVGIGQFEDLVCRMVLKSIGHKSVPVDGLPFDNHKGIVSNIQGRVINNVSDGATQIEKGLYVVGWLKIGCYKPLSC
;
A
#
# COMPACT_ATOMS: atom_id res chain seq x y z
N VAL A 1 5.46 1.41 1.11
CA VAL A 1 4.60 2.38 0.38
C VAL A 1 4.47 3.72 1.11
N ARG A 2 4.21 3.74 2.42
CA ARG A 2 4.03 5.00 3.19
C ARG A 2 5.16 6.00 2.99
N GLU A 3 6.41 5.56 3.09
CA GLU A 3 7.59 6.41 2.92
C GLU A 3 7.64 7.02 1.50
N PHE A 4 7.27 6.26 0.47
CA PHE A 4 7.18 6.76 -0.90
C PHE A 4 6.06 7.81 -1.05
N VAL A 5 4.91 7.58 -0.41
CA VAL A 5 3.81 8.56 -0.36
C VAL A 5 4.23 9.83 0.36
N TRP A 6 4.90 9.70 1.49
CA TRP A 6 5.44 10.81 2.26
C TRP A 6 6.50 11.58 1.47
N TRP A 7 7.35 10.89 0.74
CA TRP A 7 8.36 11.48 -0.14
C TRP A 7 7.72 12.37 -1.21
N TYR A 8 6.79 11.86 -2.03
CA TYR A 8 6.20 12.70 -3.09
C TYR A 8 5.29 13.81 -2.56
N ASN A 9 4.78 13.70 -1.34
CA ASN A 9 4.02 14.75 -0.65
C ASN A 9 4.90 15.70 0.18
N GLY A 10 6.23 15.54 0.19
CA GLY A 10 7.13 16.47 0.85
C GLY A 10 7.17 16.38 2.38
N HIS A 11 6.83 15.22 2.95
CA HIS A 11 6.98 15.00 4.39
C HIS A 11 8.47 15.11 4.80
N PRO A 12 8.82 15.88 5.84
CA PRO A 12 10.21 16.12 6.23
C PRO A 12 11.02 14.84 6.44
N ASP A 13 10.45 13.86 7.15
CA ASP A 13 11.11 12.59 7.46
C ASP A 13 11.45 11.73 6.22
N CYS A 14 10.85 12.00 5.07
CA CYS A 14 11.04 11.22 3.85
C CYS A 14 11.49 12.04 2.65
N ALA A 15 11.77 13.33 2.80
CA ALA A 15 12.24 14.18 1.70
C ALA A 15 13.55 13.67 1.06
N HIS A 16 14.36 12.92 1.82
CA HIS A 16 15.64 12.38 1.40
C HIS A 16 15.59 10.91 0.96
N LEU A 17 14.40 10.28 0.89
CA LEU A 17 14.24 8.86 0.54
C LEU A 17 14.94 8.46 -0.77
N SER A 18 15.03 9.40 -1.72
CA SER A 18 15.78 9.26 -2.99
C SER A 18 15.54 7.90 -3.68
N PRO A 19 14.28 7.52 -3.97
CA PRO A 19 13.97 6.24 -4.59
C PRO A 19 14.65 6.11 -5.95
N ASP A 20 15.22 4.94 -6.23
CA ASP A 20 15.82 4.66 -7.54
C ASP A 20 14.72 4.40 -8.58
N LEU A 21 14.48 5.41 -9.41
CA LEU A 21 13.50 5.38 -10.49
C LEU A 21 14.14 5.31 -11.88
N LYS A 22 15.46 5.13 -11.96
CA LYS A 22 16.26 5.23 -13.20
C LYS A 22 16.85 3.90 -13.64
N SER A 23 17.11 2.98 -12.69
CA SER A 23 17.73 1.69 -13.00
C SER A 23 16.75 0.65 -13.56
N SER A 24 15.44 0.91 -13.49
CA SER A 24 14.41 -0.02 -13.96
C SER A 24 13.22 0.70 -14.55
N ASP A 25 12.62 0.07 -15.55
CA ASP A 25 11.36 0.49 -16.12
C ASP A 25 10.14 -0.11 -15.42
N THR A 26 10.38 -0.99 -14.43
CA THR A 26 9.35 -1.82 -13.79
C THR A 26 9.36 -1.63 -12.26
N VAL A 27 8.20 -1.26 -11.71
CA VAL A 27 7.94 -1.15 -10.27
C VAL A 27 6.79 -2.08 -9.90
N VAL A 28 6.97 -2.89 -8.86
CA VAL A 28 5.93 -3.81 -8.37
C VAL A 28 5.24 -3.18 -7.16
N VAL A 29 3.94 -2.92 -7.24
CA VAL A 29 3.12 -2.45 -6.11
C VAL A 29 2.29 -3.62 -5.58
N LEU A 30 2.52 -4.00 -4.33
CA LEU A 30 1.85 -5.13 -3.69
C LEU A 30 0.64 -4.65 -2.88
N GLY A 31 -0.57 -4.95 -3.35
CA GLY A 31 -1.82 -4.61 -2.70
C GLY A 31 -2.77 -3.89 -3.66
N GLN A 32 -4.09 -4.08 -3.45
CA GLN A 32 -5.14 -3.58 -4.35
C GLN A 32 -5.96 -2.43 -3.72
N GLY A 33 -5.40 -1.74 -2.72
CA GLY A 33 -6.05 -0.62 -2.05
C GLY A 33 -5.87 0.70 -2.81
N ASN A 34 -6.67 1.73 -2.46
CA ASN A 34 -6.59 3.05 -3.09
C ASN A 34 -5.17 3.68 -3.05
N VAL A 35 -4.39 3.38 -2.01
CA VAL A 35 -2.99 3.84 -1.90
C VAL A 35 -2.11 3.23 -2.98
N ALA A 36 -2.31 1.95 -3.32
CA ALA A 36 -1.56 1.30 -4.38
C ALA A 36 -1.87 1.93 -5.75
N LEU A 37 -3.15 2.24 -5.99
CA LEU A 37 -3.59 2.93 -7.20
C LEU A 37 -3.04 4.36 -7.29
N ASP A 38 -3.03 5.12 -6.18
CA ASP A 38 -2.47 6.47 -6.19
C ASP A 38 -0.96 6.48 -6.48
N VAL A 39 -0.24 5.52 -5.89
CA VAL A 39 1.20 5.33 -6.18
C VAL A 39 1.43 4.95 -7.64
N ALA A 40 0.64 4.03 -8.18
CA ALA A 40 0.73 3.67 -9.60
C ALA A 40 0.43 4.88 -10.50
N ARG A 41 -0.57 5.69 -10.17
CA ARG A 41 -0.86 6.95 -10.87
C ARG A 41 0.32 7.90 -10.84
N VAL A 42 0.92 8.17 -9.67
CA VAL A 42 2.07 9.09 -9.55
C VAL A 42 3.26 8.59 -10.37
N LEU A 43 3.51 7.27 -10.40
CA LEU A 43 4.61 6.69 -11.20
C LEU A 43 4.35 6.76 -12.72
N LEU A 44 3.08 6.65 -13.15
CA LEU A 44 2.72 6.52 -14.56
C LEU A 44 2.25 7.83 -15.22
N GLN A 45 1.84 8.83 -14.44
CA GLN A 45 1.34 10.10 -14.95
C GLN A 45 2.46 10.94 -15.59
N GLN A 46 2.11 11.75 -16.58
CA GLN A 46 3.04 12.69 -17.18
C GLN A 46 3.50 13.73 -16.14
N THR A 47 4.80 14.03 -16.11
CA THR A 47 5.36 15.03 -15.19
C THR A 47 4.80 16.42 -15.44
N THR A 48 4.41 16.75 -16.67
CA THR A 48 3.73 18.01 -17.00
C THR A 48 2.37 18.17 -16.31
N GLU A 49 1.64 17.07 -16.10
CA GLU A 49 0.37 17.09 -15.37
C GLU A 49 0.59 17.06 -13.86
N LEU A 50 1.59 16.30 -13.38
CA LEU A 50 1.99 16.32 -11.98
C LEU A 50 2.53 17.70 -11.55
N ALA A 51 3.20 18.42 -12.43
CA ALA A 51 3.70 19.78 -12.17
C ALA A 51 2.59 20.80 -11.88
N LYS A 52 1.32 20.48 -12.21
CA LYS A 52 0.16 21.31 -11.89
C LYS A 52 -0.42 21.03 -10.50
N THR A 53 0.06 19.98 -9.82
CA THR A 53 -0.38 19.60 -8.47
C THR A 53 0.58 20.14 -7.41
N ASP A 54 0.28 19.88 -6.15
CA ASP A 54 1.11 20.20 -4.98
C ASP A 54 2.22 19.16 -4.71
N ILE A 55 2.63 18.40 -5.73
CA ILE A 55 3.69 17.40 -5.60
C ILE A 55 5.02 18.07 -5.21
N ALA A 56 5.79 17.43 -4.33
CA ALA A 56 7.07 17.98 -3.90
C ALA A 56 8.05 18.13 -5.08
N SER A 57 8.70 19.30 -5.19
CA SER A 57 9.58 19.61 -6.33
C SER A 57 10.73 18.61 -6.50
N HIS A 58 11.27 18.09 -5.39
CA HIS A 58 12.32 17.06 -5.43
C HIS A 58 11.80 15.73 -5.99
N ALA A 59 10.54 15.39 -5.73
CA ALA A 59 9.92 14.18 -6.24
C ALA A 59 9.58 14.31 -7.72
N LEU A 60 9.07 15.48 -8.14
CA LEU A 60 8.85 15.80 -9.55
C LEU A 60 10.14 15.67 -10.36
N ALA A 61 11.24 16.27 -9.89
CA ALA A 61 12.54 16.20 -10.57
C ALA A 61 13.06 14.75 -10.71
N SER A 62 12.86 13.91 -9.69
CA SER A 62 13.20 12.48 -9.77
C SER A 62 12.30 11.72 -10.75
N LEU A 63 11.00 12.06 -10.79
CA LEU A 63 10.04 11.45 -11.71
C LEU A 63 10.31 11.89 -13.16
N GLU A 64 10.79 13.11 -13.43
CA GLU A 64 11.14 13.56 -14.78
C GLU A 64 12.25 12.70 -15.41
N GLY A 65 13.22 12.28 -14.61
CA GLY A 65 14.30 11.40 -15.05
C GLY A 65 13.97 9.90 -15.00
N SER A 66 12.74 9.52 -14.65
CA SER A 66 12.39 8.11 -14.43
C SER A 66 12.26 7.32 -15.73
N SER A 67 12.83 6.10 -15.72
CA SER A 67 12.71 5.10 -16.79
C SER A 67 11.42 4.27 -16.72
N VAL A 68 10.60 4.45 -15.67
CA VAL A 68 9.35 3.71 -15.50
C VAL A 68 8.45 3.99 -16.69
N ARG A 69 8.05 2.93 -17.40
CA ARG A 69 7.33 3.03 -18.67
C ARG A 69 5.99 3.74 -18.49
N ARG A 70 5.88 4.91 -19.12
CA ARG A 70 4.64 5.68 -19.28
C ARG A 70 4.15 5.48 -20.70
N GLY A 71 3.28 4.49 -20.92
CA GLY A 71 2.74 4.25 -22.25
C GLY A 71 1.83 5.41 -22.71
N PRO A 72 1.50 5.48 -24.02
CA PRO A 72 0.73 6.58 -24.61
C PRO A 72 -0.68 6.76 -24.01
N ALA A 73 -1.28 5.68 -23.47
CA ALA A 73 -2.62 5.70 -22.90
C ALA A 73 -2.66 6.12 -21.40
N GLN A 74 -1.53 5.98 -20.68
CA GLN A 74 -1.44 6.24 -19.24
C GLN A 74 -1.18 7.72 -18.91
N ALA A 75 -0.93 8.53 -19.93
CA ALA A 75 -0.54 9.92 -19.84
C ALA A 75 -1.62 10.88 -19.27
N ALA A 76 -2.90 10.53 -19.34
CA ALA A 76 -4.00 11.47 -19.11
C ALA A 76 -4.94 11.12 -17.95
N CYS A 77 -4.61 10.10 -17.13
CA CYS A 77 -5.62 9.48 -16.28
C CYS A 77 -5.54 9.96 -14.82
N THR A 78 -6.63 10.54 -14.30
CA THR A 78 -6.80 10.84 -12.88
C THR A 78 -7.06 9.56 -12.06
N ALA A 79 -6.92 9.59 -10.72
CA ALA A 79 -7.08 8.37 -9.89
C ALA A 79 -8.47 7.70 -10.01
N ARG A 80 -9.51 8.51 -10.25
CA ARG A 80 -10.87 8.03 -10.51
C ARG A 80 -10.98 7.40 -11.90
N GLU A 81 -10.39 8.04 -12.91
CA GLU A 81 -10.37 7.51 -14.27
C GLU A 81 -9.50 6.26 -14.35
N LEU A 82 -8.43 6.09 -13.56
CA LEU A 82 -7.59 4.88 -13.56
C LEU A 82 -8.41 3.67 -13.10
N ARG A 83 -9.35 3.89 -12.17
CA ARG A 83 -10.32 2.89 -11.72
C ARG A 83 -11.33 2.52 -12.82
N GLU A 84 -11.68 3.47 -13.69
CA GLU A 84 -12.55 3.27 -14.85
C GLU A 84 -11.76 2.66 -16.05
N LEU A 85 -10.46 2.98 -16.19
CA LEU A 85 -9.53 2.52 -17.23
C LEU A 85 -9.10 1.07 -17.04
N LEU A 86 -9.13 0.55 -15.81
CA LEU A 86 -9.05 -0.90 -15.51
C LEU A 86 -10.18 -1.71 -16.17
N GLY A 87 -11.22 -1.06 -16.72
CA GLY A 87 -12.31 -1.68 -17.47
C GLY A 87 -12.29 -1.43 -18.98
N LEU A 88 -11.24 -0.83 -19.56
CA LEU A 88 -11.17 -0.48 -20.98
C LEU A 88 -10.25 -1.41 -21.79
N ASN A 89 -10.71 -1.77 -22.99
CA ASN A 89 -9.96 -2.52 -23.99
C ASN A 89 -8.77 -1.65 -24.47
N ASP A 90 -7.55 -2.18 -24.46
CA ASP A 90 -6.24 -1.56 -24.76
C ASP A 90 -5.40 -1.06 -23.56
N LEU A 91 -5.84 -1.33 -22.34
CA LEU A 91 -4.94 -1.37 -21.18
C LEU A 91 -4.59 -2.84 -20.88
N ASN A 92 -3.33 -3.24 -21.05
CA ASN A 92 -2.90 -4.60 -20.72
C ASN A 92 -2.65 -4.71 -19.20
N VAL A 93 -3.72 -4.58 -18.41
CA VAL A 93 -3.67 -4.85 -16.98
C VAL A 93 -3.81 -6.34 -16.78
N HIS A 94 -2.68 -6.97 -16.47
CA HIS A 94 -2.71 -8.32 -15.92
C HIS A 94 -3.14 -8.24 -14.45
N ILE A 95 -4.45 -8.14 -14.19
CA ILE A 95 -5.01 -8.47 -12.88
C ILE A 95 -5.18 -9.99 -12.87
N LYS A 96 -4.16 -10.72 -12.42
CA LYS A 96 -4.39 -12.11 -12.01
C LYS A 96 -5.08 -12.04 -10.66
N GLU A 97 -6.26 -12.65 -10.55
CA GLU A 97 -7.11 -12.69 -9.34
C GLU A 97 -6.49 -13.50 -8.17
N ALA A 98 -5.16 -13.66 -8.19
CA ALA A 98 -4.36 -14.59 -7.41
C ALA A 98 -3.19 -13.94 -6.64
N ASP A 99 -2.99 -12.62 -6.74
CA ASP A 99 -1.75 -12.00 -6.26
C ASP A 99 -1.93 -11.32 -4.89
N LEU A 100 -1.96 -12.12 -3.83
CA LEU A 100 -1.83 -11.60 -2.47
C LEU A 100 -0.80 -12.40 -1.67
N ARG A 101 0.37 -11.76 -1.58
CA ARG A 101 1.60 -12.06 -0.81
C ARG A 101 2.69 -12.65 -1.69
N PRO A 102 3.81 -11.92 -1.91
CA PRO A 102 4.99 -12.53 -2.51
C PRO A 102 5.50 -13.63 -1.58
N ASP A 103 6.00 -14.73 -2.15
CA ASP A 103 6.74 -15.73 -1.38
C ASP A 103 8.02 -15.10 -0.83
N ARG A 104 8.78 -14.40 -1.70
CA ARG A 104 9.95 -13.62 -1.29
C ARG A 104 10.29 -12.49 -2.26
N VAL A 105 11.05 -11.51 -1.75
CA VAL A 105 11.73 -10.50 -2.56
C VAL A 105 13.11 -11.04 -2.92
N ILE A 106 13.49 -10.99 -4.20
CA ILE A 106 14.76 -11.48 -4.70
C ILE A 106 15.79 -10.34 -4.54
N PRO A 107 16.86 -10.52 -3.75
CA PRO A 107 17.92 -9.52 -3.65
C PRO A 107 18.73 -9.44 -4.94
N SER A 108 19.35 -8.29 -5.18
CA SER A 108 20.27 -8.08 -6.30
C SER A 108 21.66 -8.61 -5.96
N ASP A 109 22.23 -9.40 -6.87
CA ASP A 109 23.61 -9.90 -6.72
C ASP A 109 24.66 -8.78 -6.89
N ASP A 110 24.31 -7.73 -7.65
CA ASP A 110 25.22 -6.64 -8.02
C ASP A 110 25.36 -5.55 -6.95
N ASN A 111 24.42 -5.47 -5.99
CA ASN A 111 24.39 -4.40 -4.99
C ASN A 111 23.62 -4.81 -3.73
N ASP A 112 24.29 -4.79 -2.58
CA ASP A 112 23.68 -5.16 -1.30
C ASP A 112 22.49 -4.22 -0.97
N GLY A 113 21.41 -4.80 -0.45
CA GLY A 113 20.17 -4.08 -0.15
C GLY A 113 19.28 -3.68 -1.35
N HIS A 114 19.65 -4.00 -2.59
CA HIS A 114 18.82 -3.73 -3.77
C HIS A 114 17.96 -4.94 -4.14
N VAL A 115 16.82 -4.69 -4.78
CA VAL A 115 15.89 -5.73 -5.23
C VAL A 115 16.19 -6.08 -6.69
N ALA A 116 16.25 -7.36 -7.04
CA ALA A 116 16.31 -7.82 -8.43
C ALA A 116 14.94 -8.27 -8.97
N GLY A 117 14.03 -8.65 -8.08
CA GLY A 117 12.69 -9.06 -8.47
C GLY A 117 11.83 -9.52 -7.30
N VAL A 118 10.68 -10.08 -7.63
CA VAL A 118 9.76 -10.67 -6.66
C VAL A 118 9.33 -12.05 -7.14
N HIS A 119 9.43 -13.03 -6.23
CA HIS A 119 8.95 -14.39 -6.43
C HIS A 119 7.52 -14.51 -5.90
N PHE A 120 6.60 -14.93 -6.76
CA PHE A 120 5.18 -15.10 -6.43
C PHE A 120 4.79 -16.57 -6.52
N GLU A 121 3.91 -16.99 -5.61
CA GLU A 121 3.13 -18.20 -5.78
C GLU A 121 1.76 -17.84 -6.36
N LYS A 122 1.33 -18.56 -7.40
CA LYS A 122 -0.03 -18.45 -7.91
C LYS A 122 -0.99 -19.04 -6.89
N THR A 123 -2.09 -18.33 -6.65
CA THR A 123 -3.15 -18.78 -5.75
C THR A 123 -4.50 -18.91 -6.47
N VAL A 124 -5.42 -19.66 -5.87
CA VAL A 124 -6.83 -19.72 -6.29
C VAL A 124 -7.72 -19.42 -5.10
N LEU A 125 -8.91 -18.90 -5.35
CA LEU A 125 -9.91 -18.69 -4.31
C LEU A 125 -10.58 -20.03 -3.97
N GLN A 126 -10.61 -20.34 -2.67
CA GLN A 126 -11.34 -21.48 -2.13
C GLN A 126 -12.35 -20.99 -1.10
N GLU A 127 -13.59 -21.48 -1.20
CA GLU A 127 -14.63 -21.23 -0.21
C GLU A 127 -14.38 -22.06 1.05
N VAL A 128 -14.51 -21.44 2.23
CA VAL A 128 -14.30 -22.12 3.51
C VAL A 128 -15.58 -22.10 4.34
N GLY A 129 -16.23 -23.27 4.41
CA GLY A 129 -17.45 -23.51 5.18
C GLY A 129 -18.70 -22.83 4.61
N ASP A 130 -19.78 -22.79 5.38
CA ASP A 130 -21.07 -22.16 5.00
C ASP A 130 -21.04 -20.61 4.99
N SER A 131 -19.87 -20.00 5.16
CA SER A 131 -19.73 -18.55 5.18
C SER A 131 -19.24 -18.04 3.83
N SER A 132 -19.67 -16.84 3.44
CA SER A 132 -19.21 -16.10 2.25
C SER A 132 -17.72 -15.70 2.30
N LYS A 133 -16.90 -16.34 3.14
CA LYS A 133 -15.47 -16.08 3.28
C LYS A 133 -14.71 -16.95 2.28
N GLN A 134 -14.10 -16.28 1.33
CA GLN A 134 -13.13 -16.88 0.42
C GLN A 134 -11.72 -16.71 1.00
N VAL A 135 -10.90 -17.75 0.87
CA VAL A 135 -9.47 -17.70 1.19
C VAL A 135 -8.65 -18.02 -0.05
N THR A 136 -7.48 -17.41 -0.17
CA THR A 136 -6.52 -17.72 -1.24
C THR A 136 -5.66 -18.91 -0.83
N VAL A 137 -5.58 -19.93 -1.69
CA VAL A 137 -4.76 -21.13 -1.49
C VAL A 137 -3.74 -21.25 -2.61
N GLY A 138 -2.47 -21.44 -2.24
CA GLY A 138 -1.37 -21.65 -3.18
C GLY A 138 -1.54 -22.95 -3.98
N ILE A 139 -1.26 -22.88 -5.29
CA ILE A 139 -1.33 -24.06 -6.18
C ILE A 139 0.04 -24.66 -6.47
N GLY A 140 1.10 -24.25 -5.76
CA GLY A 140 2.46 -24.76 -5.96
C GLY A 140 3.10 -24.35 -7.29
N GLN A 141 2.54 -23.35 -7.98
CA GLN A 141 3.11 -22.77 -9.20
C GLN A 141 3.70 -21.41 -8.89
N PHE A 142 4.95 -21.19 -9.30
CA PHE A 142 5.67 -19.96 -8.97
C PHE A 142 6.07 -19.16 -10.22
N GLU A 143 6.21 -17.85 -10.06
CA GLU A 143 6.55 -16.90 -11.13
C GLU A 143 7.46 -15.80 -10.59
N ASP A 144 8.52 -15.45 -11.32
CA ASP A 144 9.44 -14.36 -10.99
C ASP A 144 9.13 -13.12 -11.83
N LEU A 145 8.94 -11.97 -11.17
CA LEU A 145 8.84 -10.68 -11.83
C LEU A 145 10.10 -9.85 -11.55
N VAL A 146 10.86 -9.58 -12.61
CA VAL A 146 12.05 -8.73 -12.54
C VAL A 146 11.62 -7.29 -12.28
N CYS A 147 12.16 -6.69 -11.22
CA CYS A 147 11.94 -5.29 -10.87
C CYS A 147 13.04 -4.81 -9.93
N ARG A 148 13.33 -3.50 -9.94
CA ARG A 148 14.31 -2.91 -9.01
C ARG A 148 13.66 -2.22 -7.81
N MET A 149 12.33 -2.18 -7.78
CA MET A 149 11.56 -1.50 -6.75
C MET A 149 10.26 -2.24 -6.42
N VAL A 150 10.01 -2.44 -5.13
CA VAL A 150 8.81 -3.10 -4.61
C VAL A 150 8.14 -2.24 -3.54
N LEU A 151 6.89 -1.87 -3.76
CA LEU A 151 6.10 -1.04 -2.86
C LEU A 151 4.98 -1.85 -2.19
N LYS A 152 5.19 -2.22 -0.93
CA LYS A 152 4.17 -2.92 -0.12
C LYS A 152 3.07 -1.97 0.34
N SER A 153 1.86 -2.15 -0.19
CA SER A 153 0.61 -1.43 0.12
C SER A 153 -0.48 -2.38 0.64
N ILE A 154 -0.09 -3.27 1.56
CA ILE A 154 -0.94 -4.27 2.21
C ILE A 154 -1.52 -3.80 3.56
N GLY A 155 -1.44 -2.50 3.83
CA GLY A 155 -2.07 -1.88 5.00
C GLY A 155 -1.15 -1.25 6.01
N HIS A 156 -1.76 -0.47 6.89
CA HIS A 156 -1.08 0.19 8.00
C HIS A 156 -1.74 -0.21 9.31
N LYS A 157 -0.91 -0.49 10.32
CA LYS A 157 -1.34 -0.54 11.72
C LYS A 157 -0.89 0.75 12.39
N SER A 158 -1.70 1.27 13.30
CA SER A 158 -1.27 2.38 14.14
C SER A 158 -0.11 1.94 15.03
N VAL A 159 0.68 2.89 15.49
CA VAL A 159 1.75 2.66 16.47
C VAL A 159 1.17 3.02 17.85
N PRO A 160 1.55 2.30 18.93
CA PRO A 160 1.19 2.69 20.28
C PRO A 160 1.60 4.14 20.57
N VAL A 161 0.76 4.84 21.33
CA VAL A 161 1.05 6.19 21.84
C VAL A 161 1.30 6.06 23.33
N ASP A 162 2.39 6.66 23.80
CA ASP A 162 2.76 6.60 25.21
C ASP A 162 1.61 7.06 26.12
N GLY A 163 1.31 6.24 27.13
CA GLY A 163 0.23 6.50 28.08
C GLY A 163 -1.17 6.09 27.61
N LEU A 164 -1.33 5.51 26.40
CA LEU A 164 -2.62 5.00 25.92
C LEU A 164 -2.66 3.46 25.87
N PRO A 165 -3.78 2.84 26.28
CA PRO A 165 -3.99 1.41 26.07
C PRO A 165 -4.10 1.09 24.58
N PHE A 166 -3.33 0.11 24.13
CA PHE A 166 -3.22 -0.22 22.72
C PHE A 166 -3.40 -1.72 22.46
N ASP A 167 -4.33 -2.07 21.57
CA ASP A 167 -4.50 -3.43 21.08
C ASP A 167 -3.55 -3.63 19.89
N ASN A 168 -2.40 -4.26 20.13
CA ASN A 168 -1.38 -4.53 19.09
C ASN A 168 -1.88 -5.46 17.97
N HIS A 169 -2.85 -6.33 18.28
CA HIS A 169 -3.42 -7.22 17.27
C HIS A 169 -4.25 -6.41 16.27
N LYS A 170 -5.15 -5.56 16.78
CA LYS A 170 -6.05 -4.71 15.97
C LYS A 170 -5.39 -3.41 15.47
N GLY A 171 -4.30 -2.96 16.10
CA GLY A 171 -3.61 -1.72 15.75
C GLY A 171 -4.42 -0.45 16.08
N ILE A 172 -5.18 -0.47 17.18
CA ILE A 172 -6.05 0.62 17.63
C ILE A 172 -5.87 0.88 19.12
N VAL A 173 -6.27 2.07 19.58
CA VAL A 173 -6.47 2.32 21.01
C VAL A 173 -7.73 1.60 21.47
N SER A 174 -7.60 0.84 22.56
CA SER A 174 -8.72 0.09 23.13
C SER A 174 -9.84 1.06 23.52
N ASN A 175 -11.03 0.89 22.93
CA ASN A 175 -12.14 1.82 23.13
C ASN A 175 -13.54 1.17 23.03
N ILE A 176 -14.52 1.80 23.68
CA ILE A 176 -15.96 1.52 23.53
C ILE A 176 -16.63 2.79 22.99
N GLN A 177 -17.13 2.73 21.76
CA GLN A 177 -17.74 3.88 21.06
C GLN A 177 -16.84 5.13 21.01
N GLY A 178 -15.51 4.96 21.12
CA GLY A 178 -14.53 6.05 21.15
C GLY A 178 -14.12 6.50 22.56
N ARG A 179 -14.71 5.98 23.65
CA ARG A 179 -14.19 6.17 25.01
C ARG A 179 -13.04 5.21 25.27
N VAL A 180 -11.89 5.72 25.71
CA VAL A 180 -10.71 4.88 25.94
C VAL A 180 -10.93 3.97 27.14
N ILE A 181 -10.48 2.71 27.04
CA ILE A 181 -10.62 1.70 28.09
C ILE A 181 -9.28 1.10 28.49
N ASN A 182 -9.07 0.94 29.79
CA ASN A 182 -7.94 0.20 30.36
C ASN A 182 -8.40 -1.17 30.83
N ASN A 183 -7.60 -2.20 30.54
CA ASN A 183 -7.78 -3.52 31.11
C ASN A 183 -7.08 -3.54 32.47
N VAL A 184 -7.87 -3.49 33.55
CA VAL A 184 -7.35 -3.67 34.90
C VAL A 184 -7.20 -5.18 35.15
N SER A 185 -6.20 -5.57 35.96
CA SER A 185 -5.74 -6.94 36.19
C SER A 185 -6.80 -7.97 36.62
N ASP A 186 -8.03 -7.53 36.96
CA ASP A 186 -9.14 -8.35 37.46
C ASP A 186 -10.24 -8.61 36.42
N GLY A 187 -9.98 -8.35 35.14
CA GLY A 187 -10.93 -8.57 34.04
C GLY A 187 -12.03 -7.51 33.91
N ALA A 188 -12.08 -6.54 34.83
CA ALA A 188 -12.97 -5.40 34.75
C ALA A 188 -12.43 -4.36 33.75
N THR A 189 -13.24 -4.02 32.74
CA THR A 189 -12.95 -2.92 31.80
C THR A 189 -13.23 -1.58 32.48
N GLN A 190 -12.20 -0.76 32.70
CA GLN A 190 -12.36 0.59 33.24
C GLN A 190 -12.34 1.61 32.11
N ILE A 191 -13.35 2.50 32.09
CA ILE A 191 -13.37 3.64 31.16
C ILE A 191 -12.48 4.76 31.71
N GLU A 192 -11.54 5.22 30.89
CA GLU A 192 -10.72 6.39 31.19
C GLU A 192 -11.55 7.68 31.06
N LYS A 193 -11.67 8.42 32.16
CA LYS A 193 -12.52 9.61 32.21
C LYS A 193 -11.88 10.75 31.42
N GLY A 194 -12.66 11.35 30.53
CA GLY A 194 -12.24 12.50 29.72
C GLY A 194 -11.37 12.15 28.51
N LEU A 195 -11.06 10.86 28.30
CA LEU A 195 -10.18 10.42 27.23
C LEU A 195 -10.96 9.70 26.12
N TYR A 196 -10.81 10.20 24.89
CA TYR A 196 -11.52 9.71 23.73
C TYR A 196 -10.57 9.49 22.54
N VAL A 197 -10.92 8.55 21.68
CA VAL A 197 -10.21 8.26 20.43
C VAL A 197 -11.18 8.30 19.24
N VAL A 198 -10.72 8.86 18.13
CA VAL A 198 -11.45 9.00 16.86
C VAL A 198 -10.55 8.64 15.67
N GLY A 199 -11.13 8.61 14.46
CA GLY A 199 -10.37 8.33 13.23
C GLY A 199 -9.77 6.92 13.20
N TRP A 200 -8.66 6.74 12.48
CA TRP A 200 -8.03 5.43 12.30
C TRP A 200 -7.50 4.81 13.60
N LEU A 201 -7.13 5.63 14.59
CA LEU A 201 -6.70 5.14 15.89
C LEU A 201 -7.84 4.47 16.68
N LYS A 202 -9.11 4.74 16.30
CA LYS A 202 -10.32 4.12 16.88
C LYS A 202 -10.74 2.85 16.16
N ILE A 203 -10.76 2.87 14.81
CA ILE A 203 -11.39 1.83 13.98
C ILE A 203 -10.41 1.02 13.12
N GLY A 204 -9.13 1.39 13.13
CA GLY A 204 -8.11 0.86 12.24
C GLY A 204 -8.07 1.57 10.90
N CYS A 205 -6.99 1.35 10.13
CA CYS A 205 -6.79 1.96 8.82
C CYS A 205 -7.61 1.27 7.70
N TYR A 206 -8.46 0.30 8.06
CA TYR A 206 -9.35 -0.43 7.14
C TYR A 206 -10.79 -0.32 7.61
N LYS A 207 -11.67 0.21 6.74
CA LYS A 207 -13.10 -0.09 6.85
C LYS A 207 -13.33 -1.46 6.23
N PRO A 208 -13.83 -2.49 6.93
CA PRO A 208 -14.70 -3.43 6.24
C PRO A 208 -15.88 -2.59 5.71
N LEU A 209 -16.14 -2.68 4.40
CA LEU A 209 -17.38 -2.16 3.82
C LEU A 209 -18.51 -2.96 4.46
N SER A 210 -19.10 -2.42 5.52
CA SER A 210 -20.37 -2.86 6.08
C SER A 210 -21.36 -1.78 5.69
N CYS A 211 -22.05 -2.00 4.57
CA CYS A 211 -23.33 -1.37 4.28
C CYS A 211 -24.42 -2.24 4.92
#